data_AF-A0A3D3CDV4-F1
#
_entry.id   AF-A0A3D3CDV4-F1
#
_cell.length_a   1.000
_cell.length_b   1.000
_cell.length_c   1.000
_cell.angle_alpha   90.00
_cell.angle_beta   90.00
_cell.angle_gamma   90.00
#
_symmetry.space_group_name_H-M   'P 1'
#
loop_
_entity.id
_entity.type
_entity.pdbx_description
1 polymer ?
#
loop_
_entity_poly.entity_id
_entity_poly.type
_entity_poly.pdbx_seq_one_letter_code
_entity_poly.pdbx_strand_id
1 'polypeptide(L)'
;SAGRGVLVAGSVGPLGDLLAPFGSLSFDAAYAAFRPQMEGLAQGGADFFLIETMIDLREAKAAVLAAKDAAPDMAFVVSFTFDRNGRTVTGTPPEVAARWASLVGAAGVGANCGVGPEAYVDTVQRLFGNGDLPVFVYANAGLPGDAGYLSPDEYAQWGPRLAEGGATVLGGCCGTTPAHIAALRAAAGDLPAKRTRPVAGTPLASRSRLVIAGPGHNFCVIGERINVSRPSPLRDEVARGLWGALRSEARRQTEAGAHVLDVNVGLPTIDQSAAMAAAIAAVEQSSPLPIAIDSDSRPVLETGLAAVTGIPLINSFTAKEAVLRPGLELARRHGAAAVVLPIDEEGIPEDETRRVAVIRDILRIADDAGYPRSGLLIDGLALAVGANHLGPAVTLRTISFLRDEGIASLLGLSNISHGMPARPLLNRTYLAMAVAAGLSAAILNPLDGAMMEALSASELLA
;
A
#
# COMPACT_ATOMS: atom_id res chain seq x y z
N SER A 1 -21.74 13.15 -18.73
CA SER A 1 -22.94 12.35 -19.03
C SER A 1 -23.62 12.90 -20.29
N ALA A 2 -24.12 12.02 -21.15
CA ALA A 2 -24.88 12.37 -22.37
C ALA A 2 -26.32 12.84 -22.04
N GLY A 3 -26.46 13.89 -21.23
CA GLY A 3 -27.77 14.47 -20.85
C GLY A 3 -28.66 13.56 -19.97
N ARG A 4 -28.13 12.47 -19.43
CA ARG A 4 -28.85 11.54 -18.54
C ARG A 4 -28.66 11.98 -17.08
N GLY A 5 -29.75 11.90 -16.29
CA GLY A 5 -29.74 12.13 -14.83
C GLY A 5 -29.21 10.95 -14.01
N VAL A 6 -28.47 10.02 -14.63
CA VAL A 6 -27.90 8.81 -14.02
C VAL A 6 -26.51 8.56 -14.59
N LEU A 7 -25.67 7.85 -13.83
CA LEU A 7 -24.37 7.34 -14.27
C LEU A 7 -24.47 5.86 -14.62
N VAL A 8 -23.72 5.42 -15.63
CA VAL A 8 -23.66 4.03 -16.10
C VAL A 8 -22.28 3.45 -15.77
N ALA A 9 -22.25 2.45 -14.91
CA ALA A 9 -21.02 1.73 -14.56
C ALA A 9 -20.76 0.57 -15.52
N GLY A 10 -19.53 0.43 -16.00
CA GLY A 10 -19.06 -0.77 -16.67
C GLY A 10 -18.65 -1.82 -15.64
N SER A 11 -19.55 -2.77 -15.37
CA SER A 11 -19.35 -3.83 -14.37
C SER A 11 -18.34 -4.89 -14.83
N VAL A 12 -17.37 -5.19 -13.96
CA VAL A 12 -16.35 -6.22 -14.14
C VAL A 12 -16.19 -7.00 -12.83
N GLY A 13 -16.63 -8.26 -12.84
CA GLY A 13 -16.45 -9.19 -11.72
C GLY A 13 -15.10 -9.93 -11.74
N PRO A 14 -14.82 -10.78 -10.74
CA PRO A 14 -13.63 -11.63 -10.74
C PRO A 14 -13.70 -12.70 -11.84
N LEU A 15 -12.55 -13.24 -12.22
CA LEU A 15 -12.41 -14.28 -13.26
C LEU A 15 -12.90 -15.66 -12.80
N GLY A 16 -13.00 -15.86 -11.48
CA GLY A 16 -13.47 -17.11 -10.87
C GLY A 16 -12.37 -18.13 -10.57
N ASP A 17 -11.16 -17.92 -11.08
CA ASP A 17 -9.97 -18.72 -10.77
C ASP A 17 -9.04 -17.98 -9.81
N LEU A 18 -8.46 -18.70 -8.85
CA LEU A 18 -7.47 -18.13 -7.93
C LEU A 18 -6.12 -17.92 -8.61
N LEU A 19 -5.48 -16.79 -8.33
CA LEU A 19 -4.12 -16.53 -8.77
C LEU A 19 -3.12 -17.47 -8.07
N ALA A 20 -2.04 -17.80 -8.76
CA ALA A 20 -0.89 -18.45 -8.15
C ALA A 20 -0.34 -17.63 -6.96
N PRO A 21 0.04 -18.27 -5.84
CA PRO A 21 0.18 -19.72 -5.66
C PRO A 21 -1.08 -20.46 -5.16
N PHE A 22 -2.21 -19.77 -4.92
CA PHE A 22 -3.44 -20.43 -4.42
C PHE A 22 -4.25 -21.15 -5.50
N GLY A 23 -4.08 -20.73 -6.76
CA GLY A 23 -4.57 -21.46 -7.94
C GLY A 23 -3.52 -21.49 -9.05
N SER A 24 -3.98 -21.69 -10.29
CA SER A 24 -3.13 -21.83 -11.48
C SER A 24 -3.06 -20.57 -12.35
N LEU A 25 -3.93 -19.59 -12.12
CA LEU A 25 -3.98 -18.38 -12.94
C LEU A 25 -2.76 -17.49 -12.67
N SER A 26 -2.02 -17.13 -13.72
CA SER A 26 -0.92 -16.16 -13.58
C SER A 26 -1.45 -14.73 -13.56
N PHE A 27 -0.68 -13.81 -12.97
CA PHE A 27 -1.03 -12.39 -12.96
C PHE A 27 -1.21 -11.83 -14.38
N ASP A 28 -0.28 -12.17 -15.29
CA ASP A 28 -0.32 -11.71 -16.68
C ASP A 28 -1.53 -12.26 -17.43
N ALA A 29 -1.93 -13.52 -17.17
CA ALA A 29 -3.12 -14.10 -17.74
C ALA A 29 -4.39 -13.42 -17.21
N ALA A 30 -4.44 -13.10 -15.91
CA ALA A 30 -5.54 -12.34 -15.32
C ALA A 30 -5.66 -10.94 -15.95
N TYR A 31 -4.55 -10.20 -16.05
CA TYR A 31 -4.50 -8.91 -16.73
C TYR A 31 -4.98 -9.00 -18.18
N ALA A 32 -4.47 -9.98 -18.94
CA ALA A 32 -4.83 -10.19 -20.34
C ALA A 32 -6.31 -10.56 -20.53
N ALA A 33 -6.93 -11.21 -19.53
CA ALA A 33 -8.35 -11.55 -19.55
C ALA A 33 -9.24 -10.33 -19.27
N PHE A 34 -8.86 -9.46 -18.32
CA PHE A 34 -9.64 -8.24 -18.02
C PHE A 34 -9.58 -7.21 -19.15
N ARG A 35 -8.44 -7.11 -19.84
CA ARG A 35 -8.16 -6.02 -20.77
C ARG A 35 -9.20 -5.86 -21.90
N PRO A 36 -9.60 -6.90 -22.66
CA PRO A 36 -10.60 -6.76 -23.71
C PRO A 36 -11.99 -6.36 -23.20
N GLN A 37 -12.38 -6.83 -22.01
CA GLN A 37 -13.65 -6.46 -21.39
C GLN A 37 -13.68 -4.96 -21.05
N MET A 38 -12.59 -4.44 -20.46
CA MET A 38 -12.45 -3.02 -20.15
C MET A 38 -12.54 -2.16 -21.42
N GLU A 39 -11.86 -2.56 -22.49
CA GLU A 39 -11.90 -1.86 -23.78
C GLU A 39 -13.31 -1.84 -24.37
N GLY A 40 -14.01 -2.98 -24.35
CA GLY A 40 -15.40 -3.07 -24.83
C GLY A 40 -16.36 -2.19 -24.02
N LEU A 41 -16.22 -2.14 -22.70
CA LEU A 41 -17.05 -1.30 -21.81
C LEU A 41 -16.80 0.20 -22.06
N ALA A 42 -15.54 0.60 -22.25
CA ALA A 42 -15.19 1.98 -22.60
C ALA A 42 -15.76 2.38 -23.97
N GLN A 43 -15.61 1.52 -24.99
CA GLN A 43 -16.18 1.73 -26.33
C GLN A 43 -17.72 1.78 -26.31
N GLY A 44 -18.35 1.01 -25.41
CA GLY A 44 -19.79 1.03 -25.18
C GLY A 44 -20.32 2.30 -24.51
N GLY A 45 -19.43 3.19 -24.04
CA GLY A 45 -19.80 4.48 -23.46
C GLY A 45 -20.19 4.43 -21.98
N ALA A 46 -19.61 3.50 -21.21
CA ALA A 46 -19.71 3.54 -19.75
C ALA A 46 -19.09 4.85 -19.19
N ASP A 47 -19.67 5.40 -18.12
CA ASP A 47 -19.17 6.62 -17.49
C ASP A 47 -17.93 6.34 -16.59
N PHE A 48 -17.83 5.13 -16.02
CA PHE A 48 -16.71 4.67 -15.19
C PHE A 48 -16.67 3.14 -15.10
N PHE A 49 -15.55 2.55 -14.68
CA PHE A 49 -15.45 1.11 -14.41
C PHE A 49 -15.83 0.77 -12.96
N LEU A 50 -16.65 -0.26 -12.78
CA LEU A 50 -16.94 -0.87 -11.49
C LEU A 50 -16.25 -2.23 -11.45
N ILE A 51 -15.07 -2.29 -10.83
CA ILE A 51 -14.35 -3.54 -10.56
C ILE A 51 -14.92 -4.10 -9.27
N GLU A 52 -15.74 -5.14 -9.35
CA GLU A 52 -16.57 -5.56 -8.22
C GLU A 52 -16.40 -7.00 -7.78
N THR A 53 -16.80 -7.28 -6.54
CA THR A 53 -16.80 -8.63 -5.97
C THR A 53 -15.40 -9.25 -5.95
N MET A 54 -14.36 -8.44 -5.84
CA MET A 54 -13.00 -8.96 -5.79
C MET A 54 -12.78 -9.73 -4.49
N ILE A 55 -12.38 -11.00 -4.63
CA ILE A 55 -12.11 -11.90 -3.50
C ILE A 55 -10.62 -11.94 -3.14
N ASP A 56 -9.78 -11.39 -4.02
CA ASP A 56 -8.34 -11.30 -3.88
C ASP A 56 -7.81 -9.93 -4.33
N LEU A 57 -6.90 -9.36 -3.54
CA LEU A 57 -6.33 -8.04 -3.81
C LEU A 57 -5.40 -8.04 -5.03
N ARG A 58 -4.71 -9.15 -5.31
CA ARG A 58 -3.80 -9.25 -6.45
C ARG A 58 -4.57 -9.40 -7.76
N GLU A 59 -5.71 -10.09 -7.75
CA GLU A 59 -6.66 -10.09 -8.85
C GLU A 59 -7.24 -8.68 -9.10
N ALA A 60 -7.68 -7.99 -8.04
CA ALA A 60 -8.17 -6.60 -8.13
C ALA A 60 -7.13 -5.69 -8.78
N LYS A 61 -5.85 -5.87 -8.41
CA LYS A 61 -4.73 -5.15 -9.03
C LYS A 61 -4.58 -5.45 -10.52
N ALA A 62 -4.72 -6.70 -10.95
CA ALA A 62 -4.68 -7.04 -12.38
C ALA A 62 -5.82 -6.34 -13.15
N ALA A 63 -7.04 -6.35 -12.61
CA ALA A 63 -8.19 -5.63 -13.18
C ALA A 63 -7.96 -4.11 -13.25
N VAL A 64 -7.41 -3.50 -12.19
CA VAL A 64 -7.11 -2.06 -12.17
C VAL A 64 -6.05 -1.69 -13.21
N LEU A 65 -4.99 -2.49 -13.36
CA LEU A 65 -3.99 -2.25 -14.40
C LEU A 65 -4.62 -2.36 -15.79
N ALA A 66 -5.46 -3.37 -16.02
CA ALA A 66 -6.18 -3.53 -17.29
C ALA A 66 -7.11 -2.35 -17.58
N ALA A 67 -7.83 -1.84 -16.57
CA ALA A 67 -8.69 -0.66 -16.69
C ALA A 67 -7.89 0.60 -17.06
N LYS A 68 -6.79 0.86 -16.34
CA LYS A 68 -5.89 2.00 -16.61
C LYS A 68 -5.31 1.97 -18.01
N ASP A 69 -5.01 0.80 -18.55
CA ASP A 69 -4.45 0.71 -19.89
C ASP A 69 -5.51 0.71 -21.00
N ALA A 70 -6.71 0.20 -20.71
CA ALA A 70 -7.82 0.20 -21.65
C ALA A 70 -8.38 1.61 -21.88
N ALA A 71 -8.51 2.41 -20.81
CA ALA A 71 -8.98 3.79 -20.88
C ALA A 71 -8.34 4.64 -19.77
N PRO A 72 -7.16 5.24 -20.01
CA PRO A 72 -6.36 5.95 -19.00
C PRO A 72 -7.08 7.08 -18.25
N ASP A 73 -7.98 7.78 -18.93
CA ASP A 73 -8.72 8.93 -18.38
C ASP A 73 -10.04 8.54 -17.72
N MET A 74 -10.44 7.27 -17.81
CA MET A 74 -11.71 6.80 -17.28
C MET A 74 -11.57 6.46 -15.80
N ALA A 75 -12.44 7.05 -14.98
CA ALA A 75 -12.49 6.75 -13.57
C ALA A 75 -12.86 5.28 -13.33
N PHE A 76 -12.40 4.74 -12.20
CA PHE A 76 -12.79 3.41 -11.75
C PHE A 76 -13.02 3.42 -10.24
N VAL A 77 -13.89 2.52 -9.79
CA VAL A 77 -14.10 2.20 -8.39
C VAL A 77 -13.87 0.71 -8.18
N VAL A 78 -13.47 0.32 -6.96
CA VAL A 78 -13.18 -1.08 -6.64
C VAL A 78 -13.97 -1.52 -5.42
N SER A 79 -14.67 -2.64 -5.52
CA SER A 79 -15.26 -3.30 -4.36
C SER A 79 -14.72 -4.71 -4.16
N PHE A 80 -14.71 -5.08 -2.88
CA PHE A 80 -14.30 -6.39 -2.42
C PHE A 80 -15.49 -7.11 -1.79
N THR A 81 -15.46 -8.44 -1.80
CA THR A 81 -16.40 -9.24 -1.01
C THR A 81 -15.75 -9.62 0.31
N PHE A 82 -16.42 -9.36 1.43
CA PHE A 82 -15.93 -9.73 2.75
C PHE A 82 -16.87 -10.73 3.42
N ASP A 83 -16.29 -11.66 4.19
CA ASP A 83 -17.03 -12.55 5.06
C ASP A 83 -17.53 -11.81 6.33
N ARG A 84 -18.21 -12.55 7.22
CA ARG A 84 -18.71 -12.01 8.49
C ARG A 84 -17.61 -11.56 9.46
N ASN A 85 -16.36 -11.96 9.22
CA ASN A 85 -15.20 -11.56 10.01
C ASN A 85 -14.49 -10.33 9.39
N GLY A 86 -15.04 -9.76 8.32
CA GLY A 86 -14.48 -8.63 7.62
C GLY A 86 -13.16 -8.98 6.93
N ARG A 87 -13.11 -10.10 6.21
CA ARG A 87 -11.97 -10.48 5.37
C ARG A 87 -12.42 -10.99 4.01
N THR A 88 -11.63 -10.70 2.97
CA THR A 88 -11.78 -11.37 1.67
C THR A 88 -11.38 -12.85 1.79
N VAL A 89 -11.67 -13.66 0.75
CA VAL A 89 -11.33 -15.09 0.72
C VAL A 89 -9.83 -15.32 0.96
N THR A 90 -8.97 -14.47 0.38
CA THR A 90 -7.51 -14.58 0.57
C THR A 90 -7.01 -13.83 1.81
N GLY A 91 -7.89 -13.18 2.58
CA GLY A 91 -7.62 -12.68 3.92
C GLY A 91 -7.35 -11.18 4.03
N THR A 92 -7.63 -10.40 2.98
CA THR A 92 -7.45 -8.94 2.97
C THR A 92 -8.53 -8.27 3.84
N PRO A 93 -8.15 -7.46 4.85
CA PRO A 93 -9.12 -6.71 5.65
C PRO A 93 -9.53 -5.40 4.95
N PRO A 94 -10.69 -4.82 5.32
CA PRO A 94 -11.18 -3.54 4.82
C PRO A 94 -10.13 -2.41 4.82
N GLU A 95 -9.30 -2.33 5.87
CA GLU A 95 -8.34 -1.24 6.03
C GLU A 95 -7.29 -1.25 4.92
N VAL A 96 -6.84 -2.45 4.53
CA VAL A 96 -5.88 -2.64 3.45
C VAL A 96 -6.52 -2.28 2.12
N ALA A 97 -7.77 -2.70 1.89
CA ALA A 97 -8.52 -2.36 0.68
C ALA A 97 -8.71 -0.84 0.53
N ALA A 98 -9.10 -0.15 1.61
CA ALA A 98 -9.30 1.30 1.60
C ALA A 98 -8.01 2.07 1.32
N ARG A 99 -6.91 1.71 2.01
CA ARG A 99 -5.60 2.33 1.81
C ARG A 99 -5.04 2.08 0.42
N TRP A 100 -5.15 0.84 -0.08
CA TRP A 100 -4.70 0.49 -1.41
C TRP A 100 -5.52 1.20 -2.50
N ALA A 101 -6.85 1.27 -2.36
CA ALA A 101 -7.72 1.94 -3.31
C ALA A 101 -7.36 3.43 -3.47
N SER A 102 -7.02 4.11 -2.37
CA SER A 102 -6.51 5.48 -2.40
C SER A 102 -5.18 5.60 -3.15
N LEU A 103 -4.19 4.78 -2.78
CA LEU A 103 -2.86 4.81 -3.42
C LEU A 103 -2.90 4.48 -4.91
N VAL A 104 -3.78 3.54 -5.32
CA VAL A 104 -3.91 3.16 -6.72
C VAL A 104 -4.73 4.17 -7.52
N GLY A 105 -5.34 5.16 -6.87
CA GLY A 105 -6.05 6.25 -7.52
C GLY A 105 -7.49 5.92 -7.92
N ALA A 106 -8.15 5.01 -7.19
CA ALA A 106 -9.58 4.75 -7.38
C ALA A 106 -10.41 5.98 -6.98
N ALA A 107 -11.59 6.14 -7.58
CA ALA A 107 -12.55 7.19 -7.24
C ALA A 107 -13.45 6.83 -6.04
N GLY A 108 -13.39 5.58 -5.59
CA GLY A 108 -14.21 5.04 -4.51
C GLY A 108 -13.81 3.61 -4.17
N VAL A 109 -14.09 3.20 -2.94
CA VAL A 109 -13.86 1.83 -2.44
C VAL A 109 -15.15 1.27 -1.82
N GLY A 110 -15.42 -0.01 -2.00
CA GLY A 110 -16.68 -0.56 -1.53
C GLY A 110 -16.67 -2.02 -1.11
N ALA A 111 -17.84 -2.45 -0.65
CA ALA A 111 -18.12 -3.82 -0.29
C ALA A 111 -19.43 -4.29 -0.92
N ASN A 112 -19.44 -5.47 -1.52
CA ASN A 112 -20.63 -6.05 -2.10
C ASN A 112 -20.64 -7.57 -2.09
N CYS A 113 -21.81 -8.16 -2.30
CA CYS A 113 -22.03 -9.60 -2.24
C CYS A 113 -21.62 -10.22 -0.89
N GLY A 114 -21.41 -11.54 -0.82
CA GLY A 114 -20.89 -12.25 0.36
C GLY A 114 -21.86 -12.39 1.52
N VAL A 115 -22.26 -11.26 2.13
CA VAL A 115 -23.05 -11.19 3.36
C VAL A 115 -24.23 -10.22 3.25
N GLY A 116 -25.13 -10.29 4.23
CA GLY A 116 -26.25 -9.35 4.37
C GLY A 116 -25.82 -7.98 4.90
N PRO A 117 -26.71 -6.96 4.83
CA PRO A 117 -26.38 -5.58 5.16
C PRO A 117 -25.95 -5.36 6.61
N GLU A 118 -26.45 -6.17 7.56
CA GLU A 118 -26.03 -6.13 8.96
C GLU A 118 -24.52 -6.31 9.14
N ALA A 119 -23.96 -7.35 8.48
CA ALA A 119 -22.55 -7.67 8.60
C ALA A 119 -21.64 -6.61 7.97
N TYR A 120 -22.16 -5.80 7.03
CA TYR A 120 -21.40 -4.74 6.39
C TYR A 120 -21.34 -3.42 7.14
N VAL A 121 -22.06 -3.26 8.26
CA VAL A 121 -21.94 -2.05 9.08
C VAL A 121 -20.49 -1.87 9.58
N ASP A 122 -19.88 -2.93 10.15
CA ASP A 122 -18.48 -2.92 10.59
C ASP A 122 -17.51 -2.69 9.41
N THR A 123 -17.70 -3.43 8.32
CA THR A 123 -16.89 -3.29 7.10
C THR A 123 -16.90 -1.86 6.56
N VAL A 124 -18.06 -1.21 6.50
CA VAL A 124 -18.18 0.18 6.02
C VAL A 124 -17.47 1.15 6.96
N GLN A 125 -17.62 1.00 8.28
CA GLN A 125 -16.92 1.84 9.26
C GLN A 125 -15.40 1.73 9.12
N ARG A 126 -14.92 0.51 8.89
CA ARG A 126 -13.50 0.19 8.72
C ARG A 126 -12.94 0.74 7.39
N LEU A 127 -13.67 0.57 6.29
CA LEU A 127 -13.37 1.22 5.00
C LEU A 127 -13.29 2.74 5.14
N PHE A 128 -14.30 3.36 5.75
CA PHE A 128 -14.40 4.82 5.90
C PHE A 128 -13.35 5.38 6.85
N GLY A 129 -13.06 4.69 7.95
CA GLY A 129 -12.08 5.13 8.95
C GLY A 129 -10.62 5.02 8.50
N ASN A 130 -10.35 4.21 7.48
CA ASN A 130 -9.01 3.94 6.96
C ASN A 130 -8.77 4.45 5.53
N GLY A 131 -9.72 5.16 4.93
CA GLY A 131 -9.60 5.71 3.58
C GLY A 131 -10.02 7.16 3.50
N ASP A 132 -9.59 7.83 2.44
CA ASP A 132 -9.99 9.19 2.08
C ASP A 132 -10.97 9.22 0.89
N LEU A 133 -11.39 8.03 0.42
CA LEU A 133 -12.29 7.84 -0.71
C LEU A 133 -13.75 7.64 -0.29
N PRO A 134 -14.73 8.07 -1.11
CA PRO A 134 -16.13 7.72 -0.91
C PRO A 134 -16.32 6.20 -0.79
N VAL A 135 -17.10 5.79 0.22
CA VAL A 135 -17.43 4.38 0.45
C VAL A 135 -18.76 4.04 -0.18
N PHE A 136 -18.82 2.93 -0.92
CA PHE A 136 -20.05 2.39 -1.48
C PHE A 136 -20.32 0.96 -1.00
N VAL A 137 -21.59 0.61 -0.82
CA VAL A 137 -21.97 -0.73 -0.35
C VAL A 137 -23.27 -1.20 -0.98
N TYR A 138 -23.29 -2.45 -1.42
CA TYR A 138 -24.51 -3.10 -1.91
C TYR A 138 -24.51 -4.57 -1.49
N ALA A 139 -25.21 -4.84 -0.39
CA ALA A 139 -25.23 -6.14 0.29
C ALA A 139 -26.21 -7.12 -0.35
N ASN A 140 -26.10 -8.41 0.00
CA ASN A 140 -27.11 -9.40 -0.37
C ASN A 140 -28.38 -9.24 0.48
N ALA A 141 -29.55 -9.47 -0.11
CA ALA A 141 -30.78 -9.71 0.67
C ALA A 141 -30.90 -11.18 1.11
N GLY A 142 -30.12 -12.07 0.52
CA GLY A 142 -30.10 -13.51 0.76
C GLY A 142 -29.33 -14.17 -0.38
N LEU A 143 -28.82 -15.39 -0.18
CA LEU A 143 -28.19 -16.14 -1.27
C LEU A 143 -29.25 -16.94 -2.05
N PRO A 144 -29.11 -17.03 -3.39
CA PRO A 144 -29.91 -17.95 -4.21
C PRO A 144 -29.91 -19.38 -3.64
N GLY A 145 -31.05 -19.82 -3.08
CA GLY A 145 -31.23 -21.17 -2.54
C GLY A 145 -31.38 -21.26 -1.01
N ASP A 146 -31.14 -20.15 -0.28
CA ASP A 146 -31.40 -20.08 1.16
C ASP A 146 -32.87 -19.76 1.46
N ALA A 147 -33.39 -20.24 2.59
CA ALA A 147 -34.76 -19.99 3.03
C ALA A 147 -35.00 -18.55 3.54
N GLY A 148 -33.94 -17.76 3.76
CA GLY A 148 -34.00 -16.45 4.41
C GLY A 148 -33.59 -15.32 3.46
N TYR A 149 -34.52 -14.83 2.64
CA TYR A 149 -34.37 -13.55 1.97
C TYR A 149 -34.99 -12.45 2.84
N LEU A 150 -34.24 -11.38 3.07
CA LEU A 150 -34.77 -10.15 3.65
C LEU A 150 -35.82 -9.58 2.69
N SER A 151 -36.97 -9.20 3.22
CA SER A 151 -37.94 -8.40 2.49
C SER A 151 -37.39 -6.99 2.21
N PRO A 152 -38.01 -6.22 1.28
CA PRO A 152 -37.63 -4.84 1.02
C PRO A 152 -37.52 -3.96 2.27
N ASP A 153 -38.46 -4.07 3.20
CA ASP A 153 -38.47 -3.26 4.43
C ASP A 153 -37.37 -3.72 5.41
N GLU A 154 -37.19 -5.03 5.58
CA GLU A 154 -36.12 -5.59 6.41
C GLU A 154 -34.72 -5.29 5.87
N TYR A 155 -34.57 -5.13 4.56
CA TYR A 155 -33.32 -4.70 3.95
C TYR A 155 -33.10 -3.20 4.16
N ALA A 156 -34.13 -2.38 3.89
CA ALA A 156 -34.05 -0.93 3.93
C ALA A 156 -33.75 -0.35 5.32
N GLN A 157 -34.15 -1.04 6.40
CA GLN A 157 -33.84 -0.63 7.77
C GLN A 157 -32.33 -0.47 8.05
N TRP A 158 -31.48 -1.14 7.26
CA TRP A 158 -30.03 -1.06 7.40
C TRP A 158 -29.40 0.13 6.67
N GLY A 159 -30.11 0.73 5.71
CA GLY A 159 -29.63 1.87 4.92
C GLY A 159 -29.10 3.03 5.79
N PRO A 160 -29.88 3.51 6.79
CA PRO A 160 -29.42 4.55 7.70
C PRO A 160 -28.17 4.17 8.51
N ARG A 161 -28.06 2.91 8.96
CA ARG A 161 -26.90 2.44 9.72
C ARG A 161 -25.64 2.33 8.86
N LEU A 162 -25.79 1.91 7.61
CA LEU A 162 -24.69 1.88 6.63
C LEU A 162 -24.23 3.31 6.28
N ALA A 163 -25.17 4.24 6.08
CA ALA A 163 -24.85 5.65 5.86
C ALA A 163 -24.16 6.29 7.09
N GLU A 164 -24.64 5.99 8.29
CA GLU A 164 -23.97 6.37 9.54
C GLU A 164 -22.59 5.74 9.67
N GLY A 165 -22.38 4.52 9.17
CA GLY A 165 -21.07 3.89 9.09
C GLY A 165 -20.09 4.62 8.18
N GLY A 166 -20.56 5.42 7.22
CA GLY A 166 -19.73 6.16 6.26
C GLY A 166 -20.03 5.86 4.80
N ALA A 167 -20.99 4.96 4.49
CA ALA A 167 -21.39 4.73 3.12
C ALA A 167 -22.05 5.99 2.53
N THR A 168 -21.62 6.34 1.32
CA THR A 168 -22.11 7.48 0.54
C THR A 168 -22.94 7.04 -0.66
N VAL A 169 -22.80 5.78 -1.07
CA VAL A 169 -23.60 5.12 -2.10
C VAL A 169 -24.10 3.78 -1.55
N LEU A 170 -25.41 3.56 -1.65
CA LEU A 170 -26.09 2.36 -1.19
C LEU A 170 -26.77 1.67 -2.38
N GLY A 171 -26.73 0.35 -2.42
CA GLY A 171 -27.41 -0.44 -3.45
C GLY A 171 -27.77 -1.84 -2.97
N GLY A 172 -28.04 -2.74 -3.93
CA GLY A 172 -28.34 -4.15 -3.66
C GLY A 172 -27.57 -5.10 -4.57
N CYS A 173 -27.22 -6.28 -4.05
CA CYS A 173 -26.57 -7.36 -4.80
C CYS A 173 -27.52 -8.57 -4.92
N CYS A 174 -27.06 -9.79 -4.63
CA CYS A 174 -27.85 -11.01 -4.79
C CYS A 174 -29.11 -10.99 -3.91
N GLY A 175 -30.23 -11.46 -4.48
CA GLY A 175 -31.54 -11.49 -3.81
C GLY A 175 -32.28 -10.16 -3.77
N THR A 176 -31.66 -9.03 -4.17
CA THR A 176 -32.33 -7.73 -4.18
C THR A 176 -33.15 -7.52 -5.45
N THR A 177 -34.15 -6.65 -5.37
CA THR A 177 -35.09 -6.33 -6.47
C THR A 177 -35.34 -4.83 -6.53
N PRO A 178 -36.00 -4.29 -7.58
CA PRO A 178 -36.36 -2.87 -7.62
C PRO A 178 -37.18 -2.40 -6.40
N ALA A 179 -37.98 -3.27 -5.79
CA ALA A 179 -38.71 -2.95 -4.56
C ALA A 179 -37.76 -2.69 -3.37
N HIS A 180 -36.68 -3.47 -3.25
CA HIS A 180 -35.63 -3.24 -2.24
C HIS A 180 -34.94 -1.90 -2.45
N ILE A 181 -34.60 -1.56 -3.70
CA ILE A 181 -33.94 -0.28 -4.03
C ILE A 181 -34.87 0.91 -3.75
N ALA A 182 -36.17 0.79 -4.05
CA ALA A 182 -37.15 1.81 -3.73
C ALA A 182 -37.30 2.03 -2.21
N ALA A 183 -37.39 0.94 -1.44
CA ALA A 183 -37.44 1.00 0.03
C ALA A 183 -36.16 1.61 0.61
N LEU A 184 -34.99 1.23 0.09
CA LEU A 184 -33.70 1.79 0.50
C LEU A 184 -33.60 3.29 0.21
N ARG A 185 -34.06 3.74 -0.97
CA ARG A 185 -34.15 5.16 -1.31
C ARG A 185 -35.05 5.92 -0.35
N ALA A 186 -36.21 5.36 0.01
CA ALA A 186 -37.12 5.98 0.97
C ALA A 186 -36.51 6.08 2.38
N ALA A 187 -35.76 5.06 2.81
CA ALA A 187 -35.17 5.01 4.15
C ALA A 187 -33.91 5.88 4.32
N ALA A 188 -33.07 5.98 3.29
CA ALA A 188 -31.73 6.58 3.41
C ALA A 188 -31.41 7.69 2.40
N GLY A 189 -32.30 7.95 1.43
CA GLY A 189 -32.02 8.80 0.28
C GLY A 189 -31.74 10.28 0.59
N ASP A 190 -32.28 10.78 1.69
CA ASP A 190 -32.13 12.20 2.08
C ASP A 190 -31.15 12.38 3.25
N LEU A 191 -30.44 11.31 3.64
CA LEU A 191 -29.40 11.38 4.65
C LEU A 191 -28.17 12.12 4.10
N PRO A 192 -27.53 12.98 4.91
CA PRO A 192 -26.34 13.67 4.48
C PRO A 192 -25.18 12.69 4.31
N ALA A 193 -24.51 12.74 3.16
CA ALA A 193 -23.29 11.97 2.93
C ALA A 193 -22.16 12.45 3.86
N LYS A 194 -21.49 11.52 4.54
CA LYS A 194 -20.29 11.84 5.33
C LYS A 194 -19.16 12.24 4.39
N ARG A 195 -18.45 13.32 4.76
CA ARG A 195 -17.23 13.75 4.04
C ARG A 195 -16.04 12.93 4.53
N THR A 196 -15.26 12.43 3.59
CA THR A 196 -13.98 11.79 3.89
C THR A 196 -12.96 12.84 4.33
N ARG A 197 -11.89 12.37 4.97
CA ARG A 197 -10.76 13.21 5.41
C ARG A 197 -9.47 12.51 5.03
N PRO A 198 -8.39 13.26 4.75
CA PRO A 198 -7.07 12.66 4.60
C PRO A 198 -6.74 11.82 5.84
N VAL A 199 -6.25 10.61 5.62
CA VAL A 199 -5.90 9.70 6.71
C VAL A 199 -4.37 9.70 6.87
N ALA A 200 -3.92 10.00 8.09
CA ALA A 200 -2.49 10.11 8.39
C ALA A 200 -1.75 8.77 8.26
N GLY A 201 -0.43 8.88 8.11
CA GLY A 201 0.51 7.77 8.05
C GLY A 201 0.51 7.04 6.70
N THR A 202 1.67 6.47 6.38
CA THR A 202 1.91 5.73 5.16
C THR A 202 1.61 4.25 5.32
N PRO A 203 0.64 3.71 4.58
CA PRO A 203 0.24 2.31 4.72
C PRO A 203 1.21 1.41 3.97
N LEU A 204 1.62 0.33 4.63
CA LEU A 204 2.41 -0.77 4.09
C LEU A 204 1.68 -2.06 4.42
N ALA A 205 1.38 -2.89 3.44
CA ALA A 205 0.54 -4.05 3.65
C ALA A 205 1.06 -5.28 2.93
N SER A 206 0.98 -6.42 3.61
CA SER A 206 0.93 -7.71 2.95
C SER A 206 -0.53 -8.05 2.63
N ARG A 207 -0.79 -9.30 2.25
CA ARG A 207 -2.16 -9.80 2.02
C ARG A 207 -3.11 -9.56 3.20
N SER A 208 -2.63 -9.70 4.44
CA SER A 208 -3.47 -9.76 5.63
C SER A 208 -2.99 -8.90 6.82
N ARG A 209 -1.83 -8.25 6.69
CA ARG A 209 -1.26 -7.39 7.73
C ARG A 209 -1.05 -5.99 7.19
N LEU A 210 -1.53 -4.99 7.94
CA LEU A 210 -1.29 -3.57 7.71
C LEU A 210 -0.29 -3.05 8.74
N VAL A 211 0.67 -2.26 8.27
CA VAL A 211 1.61 -1.47 9.04
C VAL A 211 1.44 -0.02 8.59
N ILE A 212 1.36 0.91 9.54
CA ILE A 212 1.30 2.34 9.24
C ILE A 212 2.59 2.98 9.74
N ALA A 213 3.37 3.58 8.84
CA ALA A 213 4.55 4.35 9.18
C ALA A 213 4.22 5.84 9.21
N GLY A 214 4.62 6.57 10.25
CA GLY A 214 4.49 8.02 10.28
C GLY A 214 4.27 8.58 11.68
N PRO A 215 4.19 9.91 11.83
CA PRO A 215 3.94 10.56 13.11
C PRO A 215 2.64 10.06 13.76
N GLY A 216 2.68 9.81 15.07
CA GLY A 216 1.52 9.32 15.83
C GLY A 216 1.26 7.81 15.71
N HIS A 217 2.14 7.06 15.03
CA HIS A 217 2.10 5.60 14.93
C HIS A 217 3.37 4.98 15.53
N ASN A 218 3.29 3.68 15.84
CA ASN A 218 4.45 2.91 16.32
C ASN A 218 5.59 2.95 15.30
N PHE A 219 6.83 2.87 15.76
CA PHE A 219 7.99 2.92 14.89
C PHE A 219 8.03 1.74 13.91
N CYS A 220 8.25 2.05 12.64
CA CYS A 220 8.30 1.04 11.58
C CYS A 220 9.73 0.55 11.34
N VAL A 221 10.04 -0.62 11.87
CA VAL A 221 11.30 -1.35 11.61
C VAL A 221 11.27 -2.04 10.25
N ILE A 222 12.16 -1.65 9.35
CA ILE A 222 12.35 -2.29 8.04
C ILE A 222 13.63 -3.13 8.09
N GLY A 223 13.49 -4.45 7.97
CA GLY A 223 14.60 -5.40 8.10
C GLY A 223 15.51 -5.44 6.87
N GLU A 224 16.78 -5.08 7.04
CA GLU A 224 17.74 -4.85 5.94
C GLU A 224 18.48 -6.10 5.42
N ARG A 225 18.27 -7.28 6.02
CA ARG A 225 19.20 -8.42 5.83
C ARG A 225 18.99 -9.22 4.56
N ILE A 226 17.87 -9.08 3.86
CA ILE A 226 17.66 -9.73 2.55
C ILE A 226 18.29 -8.83 1.48
N ASN A 227 19.61 -8.84 1.45
CA ASN A 227 20.39 -8.03 0.52
C ASN A 227 21.58 -8.80 -0.04
N VAL A 228 21.58 -9.04 -1.35
CA VAL A 228 22.59 -9.85 -2.06
C VAL A 228 23.83 -9.06 -2.51
N SER A 229 23.86 -7.73 -2.31
CA SER A 229 25.00 -6.91 -2.75
C SER A 229 26.30 -7.31 -2.05
N ARG A 230 26.22 -7.85 -0.83
CA ARG A 230 27.38 -8.26 -0.01
C ARG A 230 27.56 -9.78 -0.01
N PRO A 231 28.82 -10.28 0.10
CA PRO A 231 29.09 -11.71 0.25
C PRO A 231 28.31 -12.30 1.43
N SER A 232 27.50 -13.32 1.17
CA SER A 232 26.67 -14.00 2.16
C SER A 232 26.17 -15.35 1.61
N PRO A 233 25.78 -16.29 2.47
CA PRO A 233 25.12 -17.52 2.02
C PRO A 233 23.85 -17.25 1.18
N LEU A 234 23.13 -16.17 1.51
CA LEU A 234 21.95 -15.73 0.77
C LEU A 234 22.31 -15.35 -0.67
N ARG A 235 23.37 -14.56 -0.87
CA ARG A 235 23.89 -14.22 -2.19
C ARG A 235 24.24 -15.46 -3.02
N ASP A 236 24.93 -16.42 -2.40
CA ASP A 236 25.40 -17.62 -3.09
C ASP A 236 24.25 -18.53 -3.55
N GLU A 237 23.17 -18.61 -2.78
CA GLU A 237 21.96 -19.35 -3.13
C GLU A 237 21.15 -18.65 -4.22
N VAL A 238 20.90 -17.34 -4.08
CA VAL A 238 20.11 -16.57 -5.06
C VAL A 238 20.76 -16.62 -6.44
N ALA A 239 22.10 -16.57 -6.52
CA ALA A 239 22.85 -16.72 -7.76
C ALA A 239 22.61 -18.07 -8.48
N ARG A 240 22.14 -19.10 -7.77
CA ARG A 240 21.85 -20.44 -8.29
C ARG A 240 20.34 -20.71 -8.42
N GLY A 241 19.49 -19.70 -8.21
CA GLY A 241 18.04 -19.85 -8.18
C GLY A 241 17.53 -20.64 -6.96
N LEU A 242 18.31 -20.69 -5.88
CA LEU A 242 17.94 -21.30 -4.61
C LEU A 242 17.47 -20.22 -3.63
N TRP A 243 16.45 -20.53 -2.83
CA TRP A 243 15.73 -19.55 -2.01
C TRP A 243 15.65 -19.95 -0.52
N GLY A 244 16.44 -20.95 -0.09
CA GLY A 244 16.38 -21.49 1.27
C GLY A 244 16.86 -20.50 2.32
N ALA A 245 18.04 -19.93 2.11
CA ALA A 245 18.64 -18.90 2.95
C ALA A 245 17.76 -17.65 3.02
N LEU A 246 17.18 -17.22 1.90
CA LEU A 246 16.27 -16.07 1.86
C LEU A 246 15.02 -16.32 2.72
N ARG A 247 14.37 -17.49 2.58
CA ARG A 247 13.22 -17.86 3.41
C ARG A 247 13.54 -17.93 4.90
N SER A 248 14.72 -18.47 5.23
CA SER A 248 15.22 -18.51 6.61
C SER A 248 15.41 -17.09 7.17
N GLU A 249 16.04 -16.21 6.39
CA GLU A 249 16.30 -14.84 6.80
C GLU A 249 15.00 -14.03 6.97
N ALA A 250 14.02 -14.21 6.09
CA ALA A 250 12.70 -13.60 6.22
C ALA A 250 12.01 -13.99 7.54
N ARG A 251 12.03 -15.27 7.92
CA ARG A 251 11.49 -15.75 9.20
C ARG A 251 12.20 -15.13 10.39
N ARG A 252 13.53 -15.19 10.40
CA ARG A 252 14.35 -14.67 11.50
C ARG A 252 14.13 -13.18 11.73
N GLN A 253 14.09 -12.38 10.66
CA GLN A 253 13.81 -10.95 10.78
C GLN A 253 12.38 -10.68 11.28
N THR A 254 11.41 -11.49 10.85
CA THR A 254 10.02 -11.41 11.34
C THR A 254 9.94 -11.69 12.84
N GLU A 255 10.55 -12.78 13.29
CA GLU A 255 10.57 -13.18 14.70
C GLU A 255 11.34 -12.19 15.58
N ALA A 256 12.31 -11.48 15.01
CA ALA A 256 13.09 -10.46 15.70
C ALA A 256 12.44 -9.06 15.74
N GLY A 257 11.19 -8.92 15.27
CA GLY A 257 10.44 -7.68 15.39
C GLY A 257 10.52 -6.73 14.19
N ALA A 258 10.92 -7.21 13.01
CA ALA A 258 10.71 -6.45 11.79
C ALA A 258 9.21 -6.25 11.52
N HIS A 259 8.87 -5.10 10.96
CA HIS A 259 7.53 -4.76 10.51
C HIS A 259 7.38 -4.87 8.99
N VAL A 260 8.48 -4.64 8.26
CA VAL A 260 8.58 -4.73 6.80
C VAL A 260 9.91 -5.42 6.47
N LEU A 261 9.98 -6.16 5.38
CA LEU A 261 11.22 -6.79 4.91
C LEU A 261 11.71 -6.09 3.64
N ASP A 262 12.90 -5.51 3.69
CA ASP A 262 13.59 -4.96 2.52
C ASP A 262 14.23 -6.10 1.71
N VAL A 263 13.98 -6.11 0.40
CA VAL A 263 14.40 -7.18 -0.51
C VAL A 263 15.19 -6.58 -1.67
N ASN A 264 16.50 -6.81 -1.64
CA ASN A 264 17.42 -6.44 -2.70
C ASN A 264 18.01 -7.69 -3.36
N VAL A 265 17.80 -7.84 -4.68
CA VAL A 265 18.34 -8.94 -5.51
C VAL A 265 19.38 -8.45 -6.54
N GLY A 266 20.03 -7.32 -6.28
CA GLY A 266 20.98 -6.65 -7.17
C GLY A 266 22.29 -7.41 -7.41
N LEU A 267 22.24 -8.52 -8.14
CA LEU A 267 23.40 -9.25 -8.65
C LEU A 267 23.54 -9.06 -10.17
N PRO A 268 24.70 -8.59 -10.66
CA PRO A 268 24.91 -8.41 -12.11
C PRO A 268 24.86 -9.71 -12.93
N THR A 269 25.04 -10.87 -12.27
CA THR A 269 25.19 -12.18 -12.92
C THR A 269 23.86 -12.91 -13.13
N ILE A 270 22.73 -12.32 -12.74
CA ILE A 270 21.42 -12.97 -12.83
C ILE A 270 20.42 -12.06 -13.54
N ASP A 271 19.33 -12.65 -14.03
CA ASP A 271 18.13 -11.90 -14.39
C ASP A 271 17.48 -11.35 -13.11
N GLN A 272 17.69 -10.06 -12.84
CA GLN A 272 17.20 -9.42 -11.63
C GLN A 272 15.67 -9.32 -11.59
N SER A 273 14.99 -9.22 -12.74
CA SER A 273 13.53 -9.15 -12.79
C SER A 273 12.92 -10.50 -12.39
N ALA A 274 13.41 -11.58 -13.00
CA ALA A 274 12.99 -12.94 -12.63
C ALA A 274 13.35 -13.27 -11.18
N ALA A 275 14.54 -12.87 -10.73
CA ALA A 275 14.98 -13.06 -9.36
C ALA A 275 14.12 -12.28 -8.34
N MET A 276 13.72 -11.05 -8.66
CA MET A 276 12.87 -10.24 -7.78
C MET A 276 11.49 -10.88 -7.60
N ALA A 277 10.85 -11.33 -8.69
CA ALA A 277 9.57 -12.04 -8.62
C ALA A 277 9.66 -13.30 -7.75
N ALA A 278 10.71 -14.11 -7.93
CA ALA A 278 10.93 -15.33 -7.17
C ALA A 278 11.27 -15.06 -5.70
N ALA A 279 12.05 -14.00 -5.41
CA ALA A 279 12.37 -13.56 -4.06
C ALA A 279 11.10 -13.12 -3.31
N ILE A 280 10.24 -12.31 -3.93
CA ILE A 280 8.96 -11.89 -3.36
C ILE A 280 8.09 -13.12 -3.03
N ALA A 281 7.95 -14.05 -3.96
CA ALA A 281 7.20 -15.28 -3.72
C ALA A 281 7.78 -16.09 -2.54
N ALA A 282 9.10 -16.16 -2.41
CA ALA A 282 9.76 -16.85 -1.31
C ALA A 282 9.57 -16.14 0.04
N VAL A 283 9.58 -14.79 0.07
CA VAL A 283 9.29 -14.00 1.27
C VAL A 283 7.84 -14.20 1.70
N GLU A 284 6.87 -14.06 0.81
CA GLU A 284 5.43 -14.23 1.14
C GLU A 284 5.10 -15.64 1.67
N GLN A 285 5.84 -16.67 1.23
CA GLN A 285 5.70 -18.04 1.76
C GLN A 285 6.27 -18.21 3.17
N SER A 286 7.07 -17.26 3.66
CA SER A 286 7.86 -17.42 4.88
C SER A 286 7.62 -16.33 5.92
N SER A 287 6.97 -15.22 5.54
CA SER A 287 6.69 -14.10 6.42
C SER A 287 5.32 -13.47 6.08
N PRO A 288 4.53 -13.06 7.09
CA PRO A 288 3.29 -12.32 6.89
C PRO A 288 3.54 -10.81 6.71
N LEU A 289 4.79 -10.34 6.70
CA LEU A 289 5.14 -8.92 6.66
C LEU A 289 5.00 -8.33 5.25
N PRO A 290 4.67 -7.03 5.13
CA PRO A 290 4.86 -6.26 3.91
C PRO A 290 6.31 -6.31 3.41
N ILE A 291 6.49 -6.04 2.11
CA ILE A 291 7.80 -6.08 1.43
C ILE A 291 8.16 -4.66 0.95
N ALA A 292 9.41 -4.27 1.18
CA ALA A 292 10.04 -3.16 0.49
C ALA A 292 10.90 -3.72 -0.66
N ILE A 293 10.62 -3.27 -1.88
CA ILE A 293 11.31 -3.67 -3.11
C ILE A 293 12.48 -2.71 -3.30
N ASP A 294 13.71 -3.23 -3.12
CA ASP A 294 14.94 -2.44 -3.24
C ASP A 294 15.61 -2.65 -4.60
N SER A 295 15.48 -1.64 -5.47
CA SER A 295 16.12 -1.61 -6.80
C SER A 295 16.13 -0.20 -7.40
N ASP A 296 17.18 0.10 -8.17
CA ASP A 296 17.29 1.28 -9.04
C ASP A 296 16.78 1.03 -10.48
N SER A 297 16.44 -0.22 -10.80
CA SER A 297 16.05 -0.65 -12.14
C SER A 297 14.54 -0.69 -12.30
N ARG A 298 14.00 0.18 -13.16
CA ARG A 298 12.55 0.25 -13.44
C ARG A 298 11.93 -1.10 -13.86
N PRO A 299 12.51 -1.89 -14.78
CA PRO A 299 11.97 -3.21 -15.11
C PRO A 299 11.89 -4.19 -13.92
N VAL A 300 12.85 -4.11 -13.00
CA VAL A 300 12.87 -4.93 -11.78
C VAL A 300 11.78 -4.48 -10.82
N LEU A 301 11.61 -3.17 -10.64
CA LEU A 301 10.53 -2.58 -9.84
C LEU A 301 9.16 -2.97 -10.41
N GLU A 302 8.92 -2.80 -11.71
CA GLU A 302 7.66 -3.16 -12.38
C GLU A 302 7.32 -4.65 -12.18
N THR A 303 8.31 -5.52 -12.38
CA THR A 303 8.15 -6.96 -12.19
C THR A 303 7.84 -7.31 -10.72
N GLY A 304 8.58 -6.72 -9.78
CA GLY A 304 8.35 -6.92 -8.36
C GLY A 304 6.98 -6.40 -7.91
N LEU A 305 6.58 -5.23 -8.40
CA LEU A 305 5.28 -4.62 -8.13
C LEU A 305 4.14 -5.49 -8.69
N ALA A 306 4.27 -6.15 -9.83
CA ALA A 306 3.26 -7.10 -10.32
C ALA A 306 3.23 -8.41 -9.49
N ALA A 307 4.38 -8.83 -8.96
CA ALA A 307 4.51 -10.06 -8.18
C ALA A 307 3.93 -9.94 -6.75
N VAL A 308 4.13 -8.81 -6.09
CA VAL A 308 3.80 -8.61 -4.67
C VAL A 308 2.31 -8.37 -4.41
N THR A 309 1.80 -8.98 -3.34
CA THR A 309 0.45 -8.76 -2.82
C THR A 309 0.44 -7.69 -1.73
N GLY A 310 -0.57 -6.81 -1.72
CA GLY A 310 -0.71 -5.77 -0.71
C GLY A 310 -0.23 -4.40 -1.19
N ILE A 311 0.30 -3.61 -0.26
CA ILE A 311 0.84 -2.27 -0.48
C ILE A 311 2.35 -2.34 -0.24
N PRO A 312 3.16 -2.57 -1.29
CA PRO A 312 4.61 -2.64 -1.16
C PRO A 312 5.21 -1.23 -0.97
N LEU A 313 6.41 -1.18 -0.42
CA LEU A 313 7.25 0.02 -0.41
C LEU A 313 8.26 -0.06 -1.57
N ILE A 314 8.35 0.98 -2.39
CA ILE A 314 9.45 1.12 -3.35
C ILE A 314 10.62 1.79 -2.65
N ASN A 315 11.77 1.13 -2.63
CA ASN A 315 13.01 1.65 -2.09
C ASN A 315 14.04 1.74 -3.24
N SER A 316 14.31 2.90 -3.81
CA SER A 316 13.78 4.24 -3.54
C SER A 316 13.92 5.11 -4.80
N PHE A 317 13.38 6.33 -4.75
CA PHE A 317 13.61 7.35 -5.77
C PHE A 317 14.46 8.50 -5.23
N THR A 318 15.12 9.24 -6.12
CA THR A 318 15.71 10.54 -5.80
C THR A 318 14.75 11.67 -6.16
N ALA A 319 14.98 12.86 -5.65
CA ALA A 319 14.13 14.05 -5.90
C ALA A 319 14.34 14.67 -7.29
N LYS A 320 15.27 14.16 -8.10
CA LYS A 320 15.46 14.57 -9.50
C LYS A 320 14.17 14.40 -10.27
N GLU A 321 13.69 15.44 -10.96
CA GLU A 321 12.34 15.43 -11.54
C GLU A 321 12.16 14.31 -12.57
N ALA A 322 13.19 14.05 -13.39
CA ALA A 322 13.21 12.98 -14.39
C ALA A 322 13.12 11.56 -13.78
N VAL A 323 13.40 11.40 -12.49
CA VAL A 323 13.30 10.13 -11.74
C VAL A 323 12.01 10.11 -10.93
N LEU A 324 11.74 11.18 -10.17
CA LEU A 324 10.65 11.23 -9.22
C LEU A 324 9.28 11.13 -9.90
N ARG A 325 9.01 11.93 -10.95
CA ARG A 325 7.68 11.95 -11.58
C ARG A 325 7.32 10.58 -12.19
N PRO A 326 8.16 9.94 -13.04
CA PRO A 326 7.87 8.60 -13.53
C PRO A 326 7.82 7.53 -12.42
N GLY A 327 8.60 7.71 -11.35
CA GLY A 327 8.60 6.83 -10.19
C GLY A 327 7.28 6.89 -9.40
N LEU A 328 6.75 8.08 -9.15
CA LEU A 328 5.46 8.27 -8.49
C LEU A 328 4.29 7.81 -9.35
N GLU A 329 4.36 8.00 -10.68
CA GLU A 329 3.40 7.41 -11.62
C GLU A 329 3.39 5.89 -11.53
N LEU A 330 4.58 5.26 -11.47
CA LEU A 330 4.70 3.82 -11.27
C LEU A 330 4.13 3.37 -9.91
N ALA A 331 4.43 4.10 -8.84
CA ALA A 331 3.89 3.82 -7.51
C ALA A 331 2.35 3.89 -7.50
N ARG A 332 1.78 4.97 -8.04
CA ARG A 332 0.32 5.16 -8.22
C ARG A 332 -0.30 4.09 -9.10
N ARG A 333 0.41 3.67 -10.16
CA ARG A 333 -0.05 2.64 -11.07
C ARG A 333 -0.35 1.32 -10.34
N HIS A 334 0.54 0.93 -9.42
CA HIS A 334 0.45 -0.35 -8.70
C HIS A 334 -0.14 -0.25 -7.28
N GLY A 335 -0.44 0.96 -6.78
CA GLY A 335 -0.91 1.18 -5.41
C GLY A 335 0.19 0.93 -4.37
N ALA A 336 1.41 1.38 -4.64
CA ALA A 336 2.58 1.23 -3.79
C ALA A 336 2.90 2.52 -3.02
N ALA A 337 3.51 2.38 -1.85
CA ALA A 337 4.20 3.46 -1.16
C ALA A 337 5.60 3.68 -1.77
N ALA A 338 6.19 4.85 -1.58
CA ALA A 338 7.51 5.17 -2.14
C ALA A 338 8.42 5.88 -1.12
N VAL A 339 9.67 5.42 -1.02
CA VAL A 339 10.75 6.16 -0.36
C VAL A 339 11.31 7.18 -1.34
N VAL A 340 11.43 8.43 -0.92
CA VAL A 340 12.09 9.49 -1.70
C VAL A 340 13.25 10.08 -0.91
N LEU A 341 14.43 10.03 -1.51
CA LEU A 341 15.63 10.68 -1.00
C LEU A 341 15.66 12.12 -1.52
N PRO A 342 15.83 13.14 -0.65
CA PRO A 342 15.94 14.54 -1.04
C PRO A 342 17.30 14.86 -1.69
N ILE A 343 17.55 14.21 -2.81
CA ILE A 343 18.73 14.38 -3.68
C ILE A 343 18.20 14.86 -5.03
N ASP A 344 18.46 16.12 -5.36
CA ASP A 344 17.97 16.74 -6.60
C ASP A 344 19.08 16.78 -7.67
N GLU A 345 18.91 17.63 -8.68
CA GLU A 345 19.86 17.83 -9.77
C GLU A 345 21.22 18.37 -9.28
N GLU A 346 21.25 19.12 -8.19
CA GLU A 346 22.47 19.67 -7.58
C GLU A 346 23.18 18.66 -6.67
N GLY A 347 22.51 17.54 -6.35
CA GLY A 347 23.06 16.44 -5.58
C GLY A 347 22.53 16.41 -4.15
N ILE A 348 23.40 16.08 -3.20
CA ILE A 348 23.00 15.91 -1.79
C ILE A 348 23.03 17.28 -1.09
N PRO A 349 21.90 17.79 -0.59
CA PRO A 349 21.87 19.06 0.14
C PRO A 349 22.60 18.95 1.49
N GLU A 350 23.58 19.83 1.69
CA GLU A 350 24.46 19.81 2.87
C GLU A 350 23.85 20.49 4.10
N ASP A 351 22.99 21.49 3.89
CA ASP A 351 22.32 22.25 4.95
C ASP A 351 20.80 21.99 5.01
N GLU A 352 20.21 22.37 6.14
CA GLU A 352 18.79 22.19 6.43
C GLU A 352 17.88 23.02 5.52
N THR A 353 18.26 24.25 5.20
CA THR A 353 17.42 25.16 4.40
C THR A 353 17.24 24.58 3.01
N ARG A 354 18.33 24.10 2.39
CA ARG A 354 18.26 23.44 1.09
C ARG A 354 17.49 22.12 1.15
N ARG A 355 17.68 21.30 2.20
CA ARG A 355 16.90 20.06 2.40
C ARG A 355 15.41 20.31 2.44
N VAL A 356 14.97 21.27 3.23
CA VAL A 356 13.54 21.63 3.34
C VAL A 356 13.00 22.13 2.01
N ALA A 357 13.78 22.91 1.24
CA ALA A 357 13.39 23.32 -0.10
C ALA A 357 13.16 22.12 -1.03
N VAL A 358 14.10 21.19 -1.09
CA VAL A 358 13.97 19.96 -1.90
C VAL A 358 12.77 19.12 -1.45
N ILE A 359 12.53 19.01 -0.15
CA ILE A 359 11.37 18.28 0.38
C ILE A 359 10.06 18.93 -0.06
N ARG A 360 9.97 20.26 -0.04
CA ARG A 360 8.78 20.97 -0.55
C ARG A 360 8.57 20.72 -2.05
N ASP A 361 9.64 20.63 -2.83
CA ASP A 361 9.56 20.27 -4.24
C ASP A 361 9.07 18.83 -4.46
N ILE A 362 9.53 17.87 -3.64
CA ILE A 362 9.01 16.49 -3.66
C ILE A 362 7.48 16.48 -3.45
N LEU A 363 7.00 17.22 -2.44
CA LEU A 363 5.57 17.28 -2.13
C LEU A 363 4.76 17.91 -3.26
N ARG A 364 5.27 18.99 -3.87
CA ARG A 364 4.64 19.61 -5.03
C ARG A 364 4.57 18.65 -6.21
N ILE A 365 5.66 17.94 -6.53
CA ILE A 365 5.70 16.97 -7.63
C ILE A 365 4.71 15.83 -7.38
N ALA A 366 4.59 15.36 -6.13
CA ALA A 366 3.61 14.35 -5.76
C ALA A 366 2.17 14.84 -5.95
N ASP A 367 1.83 16.05 -5.50
CA ASP A 367 0.51 16.65 -5.71
C ASP A 367 0.19 16.81 -7.20
N ASP A 368 1.16 17.31 -8.00
CA ASP A 368 1.03 17.48 -9.45
C ASP A 368 0.82 16.15 -10.18
N ALA A 369 1.40 15.06 -9.68
CA ALA A 369 1.21 13.70 -10.20
C ALA A 369 -0.07 13.02 -9.67
N GLY A 370 -0.83 13.69 -8.80
CA GLY A 370 -1.98 13.11 -8.10
C GLY A 370 -1.59 11.95 -7.19
N TYR A 371 -0.34 11.87 -6.74
CA TYR A 371 0.11 10.84 -5.80
C TYR A 371 -0.15 11.32 -4.37
N PRO A 372 -0.93 10.57 -3.56
CA PRO A 372 -1.27 11.01 -2.22
C PRO A 372 -0.02 11.12 -1.35
N ARG A 373 0.10 12.21 -0.59
CA ARG A 373 1.24 12.42 0.33
C ARG A 373 1.35 11.33 1.39
N SER A 374 0.25 10.69 1.77
CA SER A 374 0.23 9.50 2.63
C SER A 374 0.84 8.26 1.97
N GLY A 375 1.31 8.31 0.73
CA GLY A 375 2.10 7.25 0.10
C GLY A 375 3.61 7.46 0.25
N LEU A 376 4.06 8.63 0.74
CA LEU A 376 5.46 9.00 0.78
C LEU A 376 6.11 8.62 2.12
N LEU A 377 7.33 8.08 2.03
CA LEU A 377 8.31 8.09 3.12
C LEU A 377 9.50 8.93 2.63
N ILE A 378 9.85 9.99 3.36
CA ILE A 378 10.98 10.84 2.97
C ILE A 378 12.21 10.45 3.79
N ASP A 379 13.32 10.14 3.12
CA ASP A 379 14.57 9.81 3.80
C ASP A 379 15.19 11.08 4.41
N GLY A 380 15.59 11.01 5.69
CA GLY A 380 16.27 12.11 6.37
C GLY A 380 17.71 12.39 5.87
N LEU A 381 18.22 11.56 4.96
CA LEU A 381 19.58 11.49 4.44
C LEU A 381 20.63 11.41 5.53
N ALA A 382 20.86 10.20 6.04
CA ALA A 382 21.94 9.96 7.00
C ALA A 382 23.31 10.19 6.34
N LEU A 383 23.94 11.33 6.65
CA LEU A 383 25.30 11.62 6.23
C LEU A 383 26.30 11.04 7.22
N ALA A 384 27.36 10.40 6.71
CA ALA A 384 28.41 9.84 7.55
C ALA A 384 29.10 10.95 8.37
N VAL A 385 29.10 10.81 9.70
CA VAL A 385 29.70 11.82 10.60
C VAL A 385 31.18 12.06 10.33
N GLY A 386 31.89 11.03 9.86
CA GLY A 386 33.30 11.13 9.49
C GLY A 386 33.57 11.99 8.24
N ALA A 387 32.58 12.14 7.35
CA ALA A 387 32.67 12.99 6.16
C ALA A 387 32.18 14.41 6.42
N ASN A 388 31.11 14.58 7.22
CA ASN A 388 30.58 15.87 7.60
C ASN A 388 30.08 15.85 9.05
N HIS A 389 30.81 16.54 9.94
CA HIS A 389 30.49 16.59 11.37
C HIS A 389 29.15 17.27 11.70
N LEU A 390 28.63 18.13 10.83
CA LEU A 390 27.31 18.78 10.98
C LEU A 390 26.17 17.94 10.41
N GLY A 391 26.48 16.97 9.54
CA GLY A 391 25.50 16.13 8.84
C GLY A 391 24.47 15.48 9.76
N PRO A 392 24.85 14.81 10.86
CA PRO A 392 23.92 14.21 11.80
C PRO A 392 22.88 15.22 12.35
N ALA A 393 23.32 16.42 12.73
CA ALA A 393 22.42 17.43 13.27
C ALA A 393 21.43 17.96 12.21
N VAL A 394 21.88 18.11 10.97
CA VAL A 394 21.01 18.50 9.83
C VAL A 394 19.94 17.44 9.56
N THR A 395 20.31 16.15 9.59
CA THR A 395 19.36 15.04 9.46
C THR A 395 18.30 15.05 10.56
N LEU A 396 18.68 15.26 11.83
CA LEU A 396 17.72 15.33 12.94
C LEU A 396 16.72 16.48 12.79
N ARG A 397 17.19 17.66 12.35
CA ARG A 397 16.31 18.80 12.07
C ARG A 397 15.37 18.54 10.89
N THR A 398 15.86 17.85 9.86
CA THR A 398 15.03 17.39 8.73
C THR A 398 13.92 16.44 9.20
N ILE A 399 14.24 15.49 10.08
CA ILE A 399 13.27 14.56 10.67
C ILE A 399 12.22 15.33 11.50
N SER A 400 12.64 16.31 12.30
CA SER A 400 11.71 17.17 13.06
C SER A 400 10.76 17.93 12.15
N PHE A 401 11.27 18.50 11.05
CA PHE A 401 10.45 19.16 10.04
C PHE A 401 9.41 18.20 9.43
N LEU A 402 9.81 16.98 9.04
CA LEU A 402 8.89 15.98 8.49
C LEU A 402 7.79 15.58 9.47
N ARG A 403 8.12 15.41 10.77
CA ARG A 403 7.15 15.16 11.83
C ARG A 403 6.12 16.29 11.92
N ASP A 404 6.58 17.54 11.93
CA ASP A 404 5.71 18.70 12.08
C ASP A 404 4.78 18.90 10.86
N GLU A 405 5.23 18.49 9.67
CA GLU A 405 4.41 18.42 8.45
C GLU A 405 3.52 17.17 8.36
N GLY A 406 3.59 16.25 9.34
CA GLY A 406 2.81 15.01 9.35
C GLY A 406 3.23 13.98 8.31
N ILE A 407 4.46 14.07 7.80
CA ILE A 407 5.00 13.19 6.76
C ILE A 407 5.83 12.08 7.40
N ALA A 408 5.68 10.85 6.89
CA ALA A 408 6.50 9.74 7.34
C ALA A 408 7.96 9.95 6.94
N SER A 409 8.86 9.88 7.93
CA SER A 409 10.31 9.95 7.74
C SER A 409 10.93 8.56 7.82
N LEU A 410 11.95 8.31 6.99
CA LEU A 410 12.74 7.09 7.00
C LEU A 410 14.24 7.42 7.17
N LEU A 411 15.01 6.47 7.70
CA LEU A 411 16.46 6.58 7.75
C LEU A 411 17.15 5.23 7.48
N GLY A 412 18.09 5.21 6.53
CA GLY A 412 19.11 4.16 6.44
C GLY A 412 20.14 4.30 7.56
N LEU A 413 19.89 3.70 8.72
CA LEU A 413 20.65 3.97 9.95
C LEU A 413 22.14 3.65 9.82
N SER A 414 22.50 2.60 9.08
CA SER A 414 23.89 2.11 8.99
C SER A 414 24.87 3.06 8.30
N ASN A 415 24.36 4.09 7.59
CA ASN A 415 25.15 5.10 6.87
C ASN A 415 25.82 6.12 7.81
N ILE A 416 25.20 6.43 8.97
CA ILE A 416 25.70 7.47 9.89
C ILE A 416 27.12 7.20 10.40
N SER A 417 27.45 5.93 10.61
CA SER A 417 28.73 5.48 11.19
C SER A 417 29.73 4.99 10.15
N HIS A 418 29.48 5.21 8.86
CA HIS A 418 30.42 4.79 7.82
C HIS A 418 31.81 5.41 8.06
N GLY A 419 32.86 4.60 8.01
CA GLY A 419 34.25 5.02 8.25
C GLY A 419 34.63 5.28 9.71
N MET A 420 33.73 5.08 10.69
CA MET A 420 33.99 5.38 12.10
C MET A 420 34.29 4.13 12.94
N PRO A 421 35.07 4.24 14.03
CA PRO A 421 35.16 3.18 15.05
C PRO A 421 33.85 3.06 15.83
N ALA A 422 33.67 1.95 16.55
CA ALA A 422 32.51 1.71 17.42
C ALA A 422 31.13 1.91 16.76
N ARG A 423 31.01 1.55 15.47
CA ARG A 423 29.78 1.71 14.67
C ARG A 423 28.49 1.26 15.36
N PRO A 424 28.43 0.11 16.06
CA PRO A 424 27.20 -0.31 16.75
C PRO A 424 26.77 0.65 17.87
N LEU A 425 27.71 1.27 18.59
CA LEU A 425 27.39 2.26 19.61
C LEU A 425 26.87 3.55 18.96
N LEU A 426 27.54 4.02 17.90
CA LEU A 426 27.12 5.22 17.16
C LEU A 426 25.73 5.06 16.56
N ASN A 427 25.45 3.95 15.90
CA ASN A 427 24.14 3.68 15.28
C ASN A 427 23.02 3.66 16.32
N ARG A 428 23.21 2.97 17.46
CA ARG A 428 22.20 2.90 18.54
C ARG A 428 21.95 4.24 19.20
N THR A 429 23.02 4.98 19.50
CA THR A 429 22.91 6.32 20.11
C THR A 429 22.18 7.27 19.17
N TYR A 430 22.54 7.23 17.88
CA TYR A 430 21.93 8.09 16.88
C TYR A 430 20.48 7.72 16.60
N LEU A 431 20.13 6.43 16.63
CA LEU A 431 18.74 5.98 16.53
C LEU A 431 17.89 6.60 17.65
N ALA A 432 18.35 6.56 18.90
CA ALA A 432 17.64 7.17 20.02
C ALA A 432 17.42 8.68 19.82
N MET A 433 18.45 9.40 19.34
CA MET A 433 18.34 10.82 19.00
C MET A 433 17.34 11.08 17.87
N ALA A 434 17.34 10.22 16.85
CA ALA A 434 16.44 10.33 15.71
C ALA A 434 14.98 10.04 16.08
N VAL A 435 14.73 9.02 16.92
CA VAL A 435 13.40 8.73 17.47
C VAL A 435 12.89 9.92 18.29
N ALA A 436 13.72 10.49 19.18
CA ALA A 436 13.37 11.71 19.92
C ALA A 436 13.10 12.92 19.01
N ALA A 437 13.74 12.97 17.83
CA ALA A 437 13.48 13.99 16.82
C ALA A 437 12.23 13.72 15.97
N GLY A 438 11.53 12.58 16.15
CA GLY A 438 10.30 12.23 15.44
C GLY A 438 10.47 11.21 14.31
N LEU A 439 11.59 10.48 14.24
CA LEU A 439 11.80 9.46 13.21
C LEU A 439 10.73 8.37 13.31
N SER A 440 10.00 8.13 12.23
CA SER A 440 8.92 7.13 12.19
C SER A 440 9.30 5.75 11.64
N ALA A 441 10.40 5.64 10.89
CA ALA A 441 10.84 4.38 10.28
C ALA A 441 12.36 4.32 10.11
N ALA A 442 12.94 3.12 10.15
CA ALA A 442 14.33 2.93 9.80
C ALA A 442 14.58 1.58 9.11
N ILE A 443 15.49 1.60 8.14
CA ILE A 443 16.10 0.40 7.57
C ILE A 443 17.28 0.04 8.47
N LEU A 444 17.15 -1.10 9.17
CA LEU A 444 18.14 -1.57 10.14
C LEU A 444 18.14 -3.09 10.26
N ASN A 445 19.14 -3.63 10.96
CA ASN A 445 19.21 -5.06 11.29
C ASN A 445 18.39 -5.39 12.54
N PRO A 446 17.23 -6.06 12.43
CA PRO A 446 16.41 -6.43 13.60
C PRO A 446 17.03 -7.54 14.45
N LEU A 447 18.03 -8.28 13.93
CA LEU A 447 18.74 -9.32 14.67
C LEU A 447 19.80 -8.74 15.62
N ASP A 448 20.08 -7.44 15.57
CA ASP A 448 20.87 -6.76 16.59
C ASP A 448 19.97 -6.48 17.80
N GLY A 449 19.95 -7.41 18.77
CA GLY A 449 19.09 -7.31 19.94
C GLY A 449 19.30 -6.00 20.71
N ALA A 450 20.54 -5.51 20.80
CA ALA A 450 20.82 -4.28 21.50
C ALA A 450 20.38 -3.03 20.72
N MET A 451 20.25 -3.12 19.40
CA MET A 451 19.59 -2.09 18.57
C MET A 451 18.09 -2.04 18.86
N MET A 452 17.44 -3.20 18.90
CA MET A 452 16.00 -3.30 19.16
C MET A 452 15.63 -2.90 20.59
N GLU A 453 16.46 -3.22 21.58
CA GLU A 453 16.33 -2.73 22.96
C GLU A 453 16.45 -1.20 23.03
N ALA A 454 17.44 -0.62 22.36
CA ALA A 454 17.61 0.83 22.31
C ALA A 454 16.43 1.53 21.63
N LEU A 455 15.90 0.95 20.54
CA LEU A 455 14.69 1.44 19.88
C LEU A 455 13.50 1.41 20.83
N SER A 456 13.25 0.27 21.47
CA SER A 456 12.09 0.08 22.35
C SER A 456 12.14 1.04 23.56
N ALA A 457 13.34 1.23 24.13
CA ALA A 457 13.55 2.21 25.20
C ALA A 457 13.33 3.65 24.71
N SER A 458 13.75 3.96 23.47
CA SER A 458 13.59 5.30 22.89
C SER A 458 12.12 5.61 22.60
N GLU A 459 11.36 4.67 22.05
CA GLU A 459 9.91 4.83 21.81
C GLU A 459 9.12 5.05 23.10
N LEU A 460 9.54 4.42 24.21
CA LEU A 460 8.89 4.60 25.51
C LEU A 460 9.17 5.98 26.13
N LEU A 461 10.32 6.59 25.79
CA LEU A 461 10.80 7.84 26.40
C LEU A 461 10.52 9.10 25.57
N ALA A 462 10.34 8.97 24.25
CA ALA A 462 9.99 10.05 23.34
C ALA A 462 8.51 10.43 23.47
#